data_AF-G8TYU9-F1
#
_entry.id   AF-G8TYU9-F1
#
_cell.length_a   1.000
_cell.length_b   1.000
_cell.length_c   1.000
_cell.angle_alpha   90.00
_cell.angle_beta   90.00
_cell.angle_gamma   90.00
#
_symmetry.space_group_name_H-M   'P 1'
#
loop_
_entity.id
_entity.type
_entity.pdbx_description
1 polymer ?
#
loop_
_entity_poly.entity_id
_entity_poly.type
_entity_poly.pdbx_seq_one_letter_code
_entity_poly.pdbx_strand_id
1 'polypeptide(L)'
;MRGVDAQQQQDLIRLLRPIADDEWIVGHRGSEWLGLAPDLEEDLAFSSIHQDEMGHALFFYELLHSLGDPEPDHQVYFRSPEAWHNARLVEQPNGDWATTVLRRYCYEVFDDLRLAALAESSYAPLRDGVKKIRREEAYHLKHFTLWMELLARGGEEAFQRLTAAIPTVWGELGDLFYVGESEAFLHRLGLPGLTESVLRERWRATVRSAMEDWGLPWPGDPSPVRASGRLGHHLPEMTALLDTMTEVRRFAPDSVW
;
A
#
# COMPACT_ATOMS: atom_id res chain seq x y z
N MET A 1 26.57 -2.18 17.94
CA MET A 1 25.89 -1.68 16.73
C MET A 1 26.52 -0.34 16.38
N ARG A 2 27.12 -0.18 15.20
CA ARG A 2 27.44 1.18 14.72
C ARG A 2 26.10 1.89 14.56
N GLY A 3 25.94 3.05 15.20
CA GLY A 3 24.73 3.84 15.05
C GLY A 3 24.54 4.19 13.58
N VAL A 4 23.28 4.22 13.15
CA VAL A 4 22.89 4.80 11.86
C VAL A 4 23.38 6.25 11.85
N ASP A 5 24.13 6.67 10.84
CA ASP A 5 24.55 8.07 10.75
C ASP A 5 23.37 8.98 10.35
N ALA A 6 23.52 10.29 10.53
CA ALA A 6 22.44 11.23 10.29
C ALA A 6 21.89 11.20 8.85
N GLN A 7 22.75 10.96 7.86
CA GLN A 7 22.31 10.88 6.46
C GLN A 7 21.56 9.58 6.20
N GLN A 8 22.07 8.46 6.71
CA GLN A 8 21.42 7.16 6.60
C GLN A 8 20.07 7.16 7.35
N GLN A 9 19.97 7.84 8.48
CA GLN A 9 18.72 7.99 9.24
C GLN A 9 17.67 8.73 8.42
N GLN A 10 18.02 9.87 7.80
CA GLN A 10 17.12 10.61 6.91
C GLN A 10 16.69 9.78 5.69
N ASP A 11 17.63 9.05 5.09
CA ASP A 11 17.33 8.19 3.94
C ASP A 11 16.37 7.04 4.33
N LEU A 12 16.53 6.46 5.52
CA LEU A 12 15.61 5.45 6.06
C LEU A 12 14.23 6.03 6.37
N ILE A 13 14.13 7.20 7.00
CA ILE A 13 12.83 7.86 7.26
C ILE A 13 12.10 8.11 5.94
N ARG A 14 12.83 8.65 4.94
CA ARG A 14 12.29 8.89 3.60
C ARG A 14 11.79 7.60 2.92
N LEU A 15 12.47 6.48 3.15
CA LEU A 15 12.06 5.18 2.62
C LEU A 15 10.82 4.63 3.34
N LEU A 16 10.81 4.69 4.68
CA LEU A 16 9.85 3.97 5.51
C LEU A 16 8.50 4.68 5.64
N ARG A 17 8.47 6.01 5.63
CA ARG A 17 7.24 6.78 5.84
C ARG A 17 6.16 6.50 4.79
N PRO A 18 6.44 6.51 3.48
CA PRO A 18 5.44 6.17 2.46
C PRO A 18 4.93 4.74 2.58
N ILE A 19 5.77 3.80 3.04
CA ILE A 19 5.41 2.40 3.24
C ILE A 19 4.45 2.27 4.42
N ALA A 20 4.81 2.83 5.58
CA ALA A 20 3.96 2.82 6.77
C ALA A 20 2.57 3.44 6.50
N ASP A 21 2.57 4.54 5.74
CA ASP A 21 1.34 5.24 5.36
C ASP A 21 0.48 4.40 4.38
N ASP A 22 1.10 3.70 3.42
CA ASP A 22 0.37 2.80 2.51
C ASP A 22 -0.34 1.68 3.28
N GLU A 23 0.42 0.91 4.07
CA GLU A 23 -0.08 -0.24 4.86
C GLU A 23 -1.22 0.18 5.78
N TRP A 24 -1.09 1.35 6.42
CA TRP A 24 -2.12 1.87 7.31
C TRP A 24 -3.43 2.19 6.57
N ILE A 25 -3.33 2.92 5.44
CA ILE A 25 -4.50 3.35 4.67
C ILE A 25 -5.17 2.16 3.98
N VAL A 26 -4.37 1.21 3.48
CA VAL A 26 -4.85 -0.08 3.01
C VAL A 26 -5.65 -0.80 4.09
N GLY A 27 -5.06 -0.97 5.28
CA GLY A 27 -5.71 -1.62 6.42
C GLY A 27 -7.03 -0.93 6.78
N HIS A 28 -7.03 0.40 6.85
CA HIS A 28 -8.23 1.17 7.18
C HIS A 28 -9.32 1.04 6.11
N ARG A 29 -9.01 1.26 4.82
CA ARG A 29 -9.97 1.06 3.73
C ARG A 29 -10.52 -0.35 3.71
N GLY A 30 -9.68 -1.34 3.98
CA GLY A 30 -10.13 -2.71 4.09
C GLY A 30 -11.12 -2.95 5.22
N SER A 31 -10.92 -2.31 6.38
CA SER A 31 -11.84 -2.44 7.51
C SER A 31 -13.26 -1.93 7.22
N GLU A 32 -13.42 -1.02 6.25
CA GLU A 32 -14.74 -0.52 5.82
C GLU A 32 -15.60 -1.61 5.15
N TRP A 33 -15.01 -2.72 4.71
CA TRP A 33 -15.73 -3.87 4.16
C TRP A 33 -16.30 -4.82 5.21
N LEU A 34 -15.97 -4.66 6.50
CA LEU A 34 -16.38 -5.59 7.55
C LEU A 34 -17.92 -5.74 7.61
N GLY A 35 -18.39 -6.95 7.30
CA GLY A 35 -19.82 -7.28 7.28
C GLY A 35 -20.52 -6.91 5.98
N LEU A 36 -19.76 -6.51 4.96
CA LEU A 36 -20.22 -6.10 3.63
C LEU A 36 -19.57 -6.93 2.51
N ALA A 37 -18.61 -7.82 2.81
CA ALA A 37 -18.00 -8.66 1.79
C ALA A 37 -19.05 -9.62 1.16
N PRO A 38 -18.76 -10.21 -0.01
CA PRO A 38 -19.73 -11.02 -0.76
C PRO A 38 -20.29 -12.23 0.01
N ASP A 39 -19.48 -12.80 0.90
CA ASP A 39 -19.86 -13.93 1.76
C ASP A 39 -19.10 -13.90 3.10
N LEU A 40 -19.48 -14.79 4.02
CA LEU A 40 -18.97 -14.80 5.39
C LEU A 40 -17.49 -15.21 5.44
N GLU A 41 -17.10 -16.17 4.62
CA GLU A 41 -15.72 -16.62 4.49
C GLU A 41 -14.83 -15.48 4.00
N GLU A 42 -15.31 -14.69 3.05
CA GLU A 42 -14.61 -13.52 2.57
C GLU A 42 -14.56 -12.41 3.59
N ASP A 43 -15.64 -12.13 4.33
CA ASP A 43 -15.62 -11.16 5.44
C ASP A 43 -14.51 -11.50 6.44
N LEU A 44 -14.36 -12.79 6.76
CA LEU A 44 -13.31 -13.27 7.67
C LEU A 44 -11.91 -13.13 7.06
N ALA A 45 -11.72 -13.59 5.82
CA ALA A 45 -10.42 -13.54 5.15
C ALA A 45 -9.96 -12.10 4.94
N PHE A 46 -10.85 -11.26 4.40
CA PHE A 46 -10.60 -9.86 4.13
C PHE A 46 -10.33 -9.08 5.42
N SER A 47 -11.06 -9.34 6.50
CA SER A 47 -10.77 -8.72 7.80
C SER A 47 -9.41 -9.13 8.35
N SER A 48 -9.03 -10.41 8.22
CA SER A 48 -7.71 -10.90 8.66
C SER A 48 -6.58 -10.22 7.91
N ILE A 49 -6.69 -10.11 6.58
CA ILE A 49 -5.69 -9.45 5.72
C ILE A 49 -5.48 -8.00 6.19
N HIS A 50 -6.55 -7.24 6.37
CA HIS A 50 -6.41 -5.82 6.70
C HIS A 50 -6.05 -5.56 8.16
N GLN A 51 -6.27 -6.53 9.05
CA GLN A 51 -5.68 -6.52 10.38
C GLN A 51 -4.15 -6.70 10.30
N ASP A 52 -3.67 -7.60 9.46
CA ASP A 52 -2.23 -7.82 9.26
C ASP A 52 -1.56 -6.56 8.68
N GLU A 53 -2.19 -5.90 7.70
CA GLU A 53 -1.75 -4.61 7.12
C GLU A 53 -1.60 -3.51 8.19
N MET A 54 -2.54 -3.39 9.13
CA MET A 54 -2.39 -2.46 10.26
C MET A 54 -1.22 -2.86 11.18
N GLY A 55 -0.97 -4.16 11.35
CA GLY A 55 0.19 -4.68 12.08
C GLY A 55 1.51 -4.38 11.36
N HIS A 56 1.54 -4.47 10.04
CA HIS A 56 2.69 -4.10 9.21
C HIS A 56 2.97 -2.60 9.29
N ALA A 57 1.92 -1.77 9.20
CA ALA A 57 2.02 -0.34 9.40
C ALA A 57 2.62 0.01 10.76
N LEU A 58 2.13 -0.62 11.84
CA LEU A 58 2.67 -0.43 13.19
C LEU A 58 4.17 -0.76 13.26
N PHE A 59 4.60 -1.88 12.67
CA PHE A 59 6.02 -2.23 12.59
C PHE A 59 6.85 -1.12 11.92
N PHE A 60 6.39 -0.57 10.79
CA PHE A 60 7.12 0.50 10.12
C PHE A 60 7.10 1.81 10.92
N TYR A 61 6.00 2.16 11.58
CA TYR A 61 5.91 3.31 12.47
C TYR A 61 6.82 3.18 13.70
N GLU A 62 6.97 1.99 14.27
CA GLU A 62 7.93 1.73 15.35
C GLU A 62 9.38 1.89 14.88
N LEU A 63 9.71 1.47 13.65
CA LEU A 63 11.02 1.73 13.07
C LEU A 63 11.26 3.24 12.88
N LEU A 64 10.27 3.98 12.36
CA LEU A 64 10.34 5.44 12.24
C LEU A 64 10.56 6.09 13.61
N HIS A 65 9.85 5.64 14.65
CA HIS A 65 10.04 6.12 16.01
C HIS A 65 11.47 5.88 16.52
N SER A 66 12.03 4.70 16.27
CA SER A 66 13.42 4.40 16.61
C SER A 66 14.45 5.28 15.89
N LEU A 67 14.05 5.89 14.76
CA LEU A 67 14.83 6.83 13.97
C LEU A 67 14.53 8.30 14.32
N GLY A 68 13.75 8.57 15.38
CA GLY A 68 13.52 9.91 15.92
C GLY A 68 12.17 10.54 15.57
N ASP A 69 11.28 9.83 14.87
CA ASP A 69 9.91 10.29 14.68
C ASP A 69 9.06 10.10 15.96
N PRO A 70 7.88 10.76 16.07
CA PRO A 70 6.97 10.57 17.18
C PRO A 70 6.54 9.10 17.36
N GLU A 71 5.95 8.77 18.51
CA GLU A 71 5.34 7.45 18.73
C GLU A 71 4.24 7.13 17.70
N PRO A 72 3.97 5.84 17.39
CA PRO A 72 3.05 5.44 16.33
C PRO A 72 1.67 6.12 16.35
N ASP A 73 1.02 6.23 17.51
CA ASP A 73 -0.27 6.90 17.63
C ASP A 73 -0.21 8.38 17.24
N HIS A 74 0.89 9.07 17.59
CA HIS A 74 1.09 10.45 17.16
C HIS A 74 1.28 10.53 15.64
N GLN A 75 2.00 9.57 15.07
CA GLN A 75 2.17 9.49 13.61
C GLN A 75 0.83 9.26 12.91
N VAL A 76 -0.07 8.45 13.44
CA VAL A 76 -1.35 8.17 12.77
C VAL A 76 -2.39 9.27 13.02
N TYR A 77 -2.66 9.62 14.27
CA TYR A 77 -3.89 10.35 14.61
C TYR A 77 -3.76 11.87 14.66
N PHE A 78 -2.55 12.42 14.51
CA PHE A 78 -2.28 13.85 14.69
C PHE A 78 -1.69 14.55 13.46
N ARG A 79 -1.54 13.83 12.35
CA ARG A 79 -1.08 14.41 11.07
C ARG A 79 -2.23 15.03 10.30
N SER A 80 -2.00 16.19 9.70
CA SER A 80 -2.89 16.74 8.67
C SER A 80 -2.77 15.91 7.37
N PRO A 81 -3.75 15.97 6.45
CA PRO A 81 -3.70 15.22 5.20
C PRO A 81 -2.40 15.41 4.41
N GLU A 82 -1.84 16.61 4.38
CA GLU A 82 -0.62 16.94 3.63
C GLU A 82 0.66 16.33 4.23
N ALA A 83 0.60 15.83 5.47
CA ALA A 83 1.71 15.13 6.12
C ALA A 83 1.68 13.61 5.91
N TRP A 84 0.66 13.09 5.21
CA TRP A 84 0.62 11.72 4.73
C TRP A 84 1.38 11.57 3.41
N HIS A 85 1.91 10.38 3.19
CA HIS A 85 2.76 10.03 2.04
C HIS A 85 2.33 8.70 1.40
N ASN A 86 1.12 8.22 1.69
CA ASN A 86 0.55 7.06 1.01
C ASN A 86 0.30 7.38 -0.47
N ALA A 87 0.29 6.35 -1.32
CA ALA A 87 -0.11 6.51 -2.72
C ALA A 87 -1.60 6.82 -2.83
N ARG A 88 -1.97 7.62 -3.83
CA ARG A 88 -3.38 7.94 -4.16
C ARG A 88 -4.18 6.72 -4.60
N LEU A 89 -3.50 5.65 -5.01
CA LEU A 89 -4.16 4.38 -5.26
C LEU A 89 -4.88 3.87 -4.00
N VAL A 90 -4.18 3.84 -2.86
CA VAL A 90 -4.66 3.13 -1.66
C VAL A 90 -5.72 3.91 -0.88
N GLU A 91 -5.77 5.24 -1.02
CA GLU A 91 -6.79 6.06 -0.37
C GLU A 91 -8.14 6.07 -1.08
N GLN A 92 -8.24 5.49 -2.29
CA GLN A 92 -9.52 5.48 -3.02
C GLN A 92 -10.62 4.75 -2.22
N PRO A 93 -11.87 5.22 -2.25
CA PRO A 93 -13.00 4.51 -1.66
C PRO A 93 -13.16 3.11 -2.24
N ASN A 94 -13.71 2.19 -1.46
CA ASN A 94 -13.89 0.79 -1.87
C ASN A 94 -14.78 0.61 -3.11
N GLY A 95 -15.96 1.24 -3.13
CA GLY A 95 -16.89 1.14 -4.24
C GLY A 95 -17.37 -0.31 -4.47
N ASP A 96 -17.32 -0.76 -5.73
CA ASP A 96 -17.68 -2.13 -6.10
C ASP A 96 -16.60 -3.14 -5.68
N TRP A 97 -17.02 -4.37 -5.37
CA TRP A 97 -16.11 -5.44 -4.97
C TRP A 97 -15.02 -5.72 -6.02
N ALA A 98 -15.35 -5.71 -7.31
CA ALA A 98 -14.38 -5.95 -8.38
C ALA A 98 -13.33 -4.82 -8.46
N THR A 99 -13.72 -3.58 -8.16
CA THR A 99 -12.78 -2.45 -8.04
C THR A 99 -11.84 -2.63 -6.86
N THR A 100 -12.37 -3.05 -5.70
CA THR A 100 -11.55 -3.35 -4.53
C THR A 100 -10.56 -4.47 -4.83
N VAL A 101 -11.01 -5.60 -5.35
CA VAL A 101 -10.14 -6.75 -5.69
C VAL A 101 -9.06 -6.35 -6.69
N LEU A 102 -9.40 -5.64 -7.77
CA LEU A 102 -8.43 -5.20 -8.76
C LEU A 102 -7.39 -4.25 -8.16
N ARG A 103 -7.83 -3.27 -7.37
CA ARG A 103 -6.94 -2.33 -6.68
C ARG A 103 -5.98 -3.07 -5.75
N ARG A 104 -6.51 -3.99 -4.93
CA ARG A 104 -5.71 -4.79 -4.00
C ARG A 104 -4.72 -5.67 -4.75
N TYR A 105 -5.15 -6.46 -5.74
CA TYR A 105 -4.24 -7.26 -6.55
C TYR A 105 -3.07 -6.44 -7.13
N CYS A 106 -3.35 -5.26 -7.70
CA CYS A 106 -2.32 -4.39 -8.22
C CYS A 106 -1.35 -3.89 -7.13
N TYR A 107 -1.85 -3.59 -5.93
CA TYR A 107 -1.03 -3.24 -4.77
C TYR A 107 -0.19 -4.42 -4.29
N GLU A 108 -0.79 -5.61 -4.10
CA GLU A 108 -0.10 -6.82 -3.64
C GLU A 108 1.09 -7.19 -4.53
N VAL A 109 0.92 -7.09 -5.86
CA VAL A 109 2.02 -7.35 -6.80
C VAL A 109 3.13 -6.31 -6.65
N PHE A 110 2.77 -5.04 -6.41
CA PHE A 110 3.76 -4.01 -6.15
C PHE A 110 4.47 -4.25 -4.82
N ASP A 111 3.73 -4.62 -3.79
CA ASP A 111 4.26 -4.78 -2.45
C ASP A 111 5.15 -6.03 -2.31
N ASP A 112 4.80 -7.16 -2.93
CA ASP A 112 5.71 -8.32 -2.96
C ASP A 112 7.08 -7.96 -3.58
N LEU A 113 7.08 -7.17 -4.66
CA LEU A 113 8.32 -6.68 -5.28
C LEU A 113 9.09 -5.72 -4.36
N ARG A 114 8.37 -4.80 -3.70
CA ARG A 114 8.93 -3.83 -2.74
C ARG A 114 9.55 -4.55 -1.55
N LEU A 115 8.80 -5.44 -0.90
CA LEU A 115 9.26 -6.21 0.25
C LEU A 115 10.39 -7.17 -0.12
N ALA A 116 10.37 -7.77 -1.31
CA ALA A 116 11.49 -8.58 -1.79
C ALA A 116 12.79 -7.78 -1.85
N ALA A 117 12.74 -6.53 -2.31
CA ALA A 117 13.91 -5.65 -2.31
C ALA A 117 14.30 -5.19 -0.90
N LEU A 118 13.34 -4.86 -0.03
CA LEU A 118 13.60 -4.46 1.36
C LEU A 118 14.21 -5.59 2.20
N ALA A 119 13.92 -6.85 1.87
CA ALA A 119 14.52 -8.03 2.49
C ALA A 119 16.05 -8.16 2.24
N GLU A 120 16.60 -7.35 1.33
CA GLU A 120 18.03 -7.23 1.05
C GLU A 120 18.69 -6.03 1.77
N SER A 121 17.94 -5.29 2.59
CA SER A 121 18.44 -4.10 3.29
C SER A 121 19.62 -4.42 4.22
N SER A 122 20.59 -3.51 4.22
CA SER A 122 21.69 -3.53 5.19
C SER A 122 21.26 -3.14 6.61
N TYR A 123 20.09 -2.47 6.75
CA TYR A 123 19.53 -2.12 8.04
C TYR A 123 18.79 -3.32 8.66
N ALA A 124 19.44 -3.98 9.64
CA ALA A 124 18.98 -5.24 10.19
C ALA A 124 17.53 -5.24 10.73
N PRO A 125 17.07 -4.23 11.49
CA PRO A 125 15.69 -4.21 11.99
C PRO A 125 14.64 -4.28 10.86
N LEU A 126 14.84 -3.51 9.79
CA LEU A 126 13.99 -3.52 8.60
C LEU A 126 14.05 -4.88 7.90
N ARG A 127 15.26 -5.35 7.59
CA ARG A 127 15.48 -6.60 6.86
C ARG A 127 14.82 -7.80 7.56
N ASP A 128 15.01 -7.91 8.87
CA ASP A 128 14.56 -9.07 9.64
C ASP A 128 13.04 -9.02 9.88
N GLY A 129 12.46 -7.84 10.09
CA GLY A 129 11.01 -7.66 10.17
C GLY A 129 10.29 -7.92 8.85
N VAL A 130 10.82 -7.41 7.73
CA VAL A 130 10.26 -7.65 6.39
C VAL A 130 10.24 -9.13 6.03
N LYS A 131 11.24 -9.92 6.43
CA LYS A 131 11.21 -11.38 6.22
C LYS A 131 10.04 -12.07 6.92
N LYS A 132 9.54 -11.50 8.03
CA LYS A 132 8.32 -11.99 8.68
C LYS A 132 7.10 -11.56 7.87
N ILE A 133 6.95 -10.27 7.61
CA ILE A 133 5.83 -9.66 6.87
C ILE A 133 5.60 -10.36 5.54
N ARG A 134 6.66 -10.65 4.78
CA ARG A 134 6.58 -11.36 3.49
C ARG A 134 5.89 -12.73 3.55
N ARG A 135 5.88 -13.39 4.71
CA ARG A 135 5.17 -14.68 4.87
C ARG A 135 3.67 -14.47 4.99
N GLU A 136 3.24 -13.37 5.60
CA GLU A 136 1.85 -12.95 5.73
C GLU A 136 1.35 -12.43 4.36
N GLU A 137 2.10 -11.52 3.74
CA GLU A 137 1.79 -10.92 2.42
C GLU A 137 1.72 -11.93 1.26
N ALA A 138 2.47 -13.03 1.33
CA ALA A 138 2.35 -14.11 0.35
C ALA A 138 0.94 -14.72 0.33
N TYR A 139 0.22 -14.72 1.47
CA TYR A 139 -1.17 -15.12 1.52
C TYR A 139 -2.10 -14.05 0.93
N HIS A 140 -1.82 -12.77 1.16
CA HIS A 140 -2.62 -11.65 0.62
C HIS A 140 -2.59 -11.67 -0.92
N LEU A 141 -1.39 -11.72 -1.52
CA LEU A 141 -1.23 -11.80 -2.97
C LEU A 141 -1.93 -13.04 -3.54
N LYS A 142 -1.82 -14.19 -2.87
CA LYS A 142 -2.52 -15.41 -3.29
C LYS A 142 -4.04 -15.24 -3.25
N HIS A 143 -4.57 -14.63 -2.18
CA HIS A 143 -5.99 -14.36 -2.00
C HIS A 143 -6.54 -13.49 -3.12
N PHE A 144 -5.92 -12.35 -3.39
CA PHE A 144 -6.36 -11.44 -4.44
C PHE A 144 -6.14 -11.99 -5.85
N THR A 145 -5.12 -12.82 -6.06
CA THR A 145 -4.94 -13.56 -7.33
C THR A 145 -6.11 -14.53 -7.57
N LEU A 146 -6.56 -15.26 -6.54
CA LEU A 146 -7.71 -16.16 -6.63
C LEU A 146 -8.99 -15.37 -6.95
N TRP A 147 -9.21 -14.24 -6.28
CA TRP A 147 -10.38 -13.40 -6.56
C TRP A 147 -10.38 -12.81 -7.96
N MET A 148 -9.23 -12.38 -8.47
CA MET A 148 -9.09 -11.95 -9.86
C MET A 148 -9.48 -13.08 -10.83
N GLU A 149 -9.04 -14.31 -10.59
CA GLU A 149 -9.44 -15.47 -11.40
C GLU A 149 -10.95 -15.75 -11.29
N LEU A 150 -11.51 -15.73 -10.08
CA LEU A 150 -12.94 -15.95 -9.85
C LEU A 150 -13.79 -14.89 -10.56
N LEU A 151 -13.43 -13.61 -10.48
CA LEU A 151 -14.17 -12.54 -11.16
C LEU A 151 -14.02 -12.61 -12.68
N ALA A 152 -12.82 -12.91 -13.18
CA ALA A 152 -12.58 -13.05 -14.61
C ALA A 152 -13.31 -14.27 -15.21
N ARG A 153 -13.54 -15.33 -14.43
CA ARG A 153 -14.17 -16.59 -14.90
C ARG A 153 -15.60 -16.80 -14.37
N GLY A 154 -16.10 -15.90 -13.52
CA GLY A 154 -17.35 -16.08 -12.77
C GLY A 154 -18.62 -15.87 -13.58
N GLY A 155 -18.53 -15.19 -14.73
CA GLY A 155 -19.66 -14.94 -15.63
C GLY A 155 -19.59 -13.56 -16.29
N GLU A 156 -20.54 -13.27 -17.18
CA GLU A 156 -20.55 -12.03 -17.95
C GLU A 156 -20.60 -10.78 -17.06
N GLU A 157 -21.46 -10.79 -16.02
CA GLU A 157 -21.58 -9.64 -15.11
C GLU A 157 -20.29 -9.39 -14.31
N ALA A 158 -19.70 -10.44 -13.73
CA ALA A 158 -18.47 -10.31 -12.95
C ALA A 158 -17.31 -9.80 -13.81
N PHE A 159 -17.16 -10.35 -15.02
CA PHE A 159 -16.15 -9.91 -15.98
C PHE A 159 -16.35 -8.45 -16.41
N GLN A 160 -17.59 -8.03 -16.66
CA GLN A 160 -17.93 -6.64 -17.02
C GLN A 160 -17.60 -5.67 -15.89
N ARG A 161 -17.96 -6.00 -14.63
CA ARG A 161 -17.63 -5.18 -13.45
C ARG A 161 -16.11 -5.06 -13.27
N LEU A 162 -15.38 -6.16 -13.37
CA LEU A 162 -13.92 -6.16 -13.29
C LEU A 162 -13.27 -5.32 -14.41
N THR A 163 -13.77 -5.46 -15.64
CA THR A 163 -13.28 -4.66 -16.77
C THR A 163 -13.59 -3.16 -16.59
N ALA A 164 -14.77 -2.83 -16.06
CA ALA A 164 -15.19 -1.46 -15.80
C ALA A 164 -14.39 -0.79 -14.67
N ALA A 165 -13.81 -1.56 -13.75
CA ALA A 165 -12.94 -1.06 -12.69
C ALA A 165 -11.56 -0.60 -13.20
N ILE A 166 -11.09 -1.14 -14.33
CA ILE A 166 -9.73 -0.91 -14.85
C ILE A 166 -9.39 0.58 -14.97
N PRO A 167 -10.19 1.44 -15.65
CA PRO A 167 -9.84 2.84 -15.83
C PRO A 167 -9.66 3.61 -14.51
N THR A 168 -10.50 3.32 -13.51
CA THR A 168 -10.44 3.96 -12.18
C THR A 168 -9.17 3.56 -11.44
N VAL A 169 -8.85 2.26 -11.41
CA VAL A 169 -7.63 1.77 -10.74
C VAL A 169 -6.37 2.26 -11.49
N TRP A 170 -6.37 2.22 -12.83
CA TRP A 170 -5.23 2.66 -13.64
C TRP A 170 -4.90 4.15 -13.53
N GLY A 171 -5.91 4.99 -13.27
CA GLY A 171 -5.72 6.44 -13.16
C GLY A 171 -4.71 6.85 -12.08
N GLU A 172 -4.67 6.11 -10.97
CA GLU A 172 -3.82 6.44 -9.80
C GLU A 172 -2.66 5.46 -9.60
N LEU A 173 -2.61 4.35 -10.35
CA LEU A 173 -1.58 3.31 -10.20
C LEU A 173 -0.15 3.83 -10.36
N GLY A 174 0.05 4.87 -11.17
CA GLY A 174 1.35 5.48 -11.39
C GLY A 174 2.01 6.03 -10.12
N ASP A 175 1.21 6.40 -9.12
CA ASP A 175 1.67 7.00 -7.86
C ASP A 175 2.41 6.00 -6.96
N LEU A 176 2.14 4.71 -7.09
CA LEU A 176 2.86 3.66 -6.34
C LEU A 176 4.37 3.70 -6.61
N PHE A 177 4.74 3.99 -7.85
CA PHE A 177 6.12 3.91 -8.32
C PHE A 177 6.93 5.18 -8.06
N TYR A 178 6.29 6.26 -7.61
CA TYR A 178 6.98 7.51 -7.36
C TYR A 178 7.76 7.43 -6.04
N VAL A 179 9.08 7.64 -6.11
CA VAL A 179 10.01 7.58 -4.97
C VAL A 179 10.64 8.94 -4.62
N GLY A 180 10.04 10.03 -5.13
CA GLY A 180 10.52 11.40 -5.00
C GLY A 180 11.33 11.89 -6.20
N GLU A 181 11.76 13.15 -6.15
CA GLU A 181 12.51 13.81 -7.23
C GLU A 181 13.91 13.20 -7.50
N SER A 182 14.42 12.40 -6.56
CA SER A 182 15.74 11.78 -6.67
C SER A 182 15.77 10.41 -6.01
N GLU A 183 16.32 9.43 -6.73
CA GLU A 183 16.52 8.05 -6.26
C GLU A 183 17.89 7.84 -5.59
N ALA A 184 18.69 8.90 -5.42
CA ALA A 184 20.05 8.80 -4.89
C ALA A 184 20.10 8.17 -3.49
N PHE A 185 19.05 8.36 -2.68
CA PHE A 185 18.94 7.75 -1.36
C PHE A 185 18.83 6.22 -1.43
N LEU A 186 18.12 5.67 -2.42
CA LEU A 186 18.01 4.21 -2.62
C LEU A 186 19.38 3.60 -2.93
N HIS A 187 20.19 4.27 -3.75
CA HIS A 187 21.56 3.83 -4.02
C HIS A 187 22.44 3.88 -2.77
N ARG A 188 22.32 4.93 -1.94
CA ARG A 188 23.07 5.03 -0.67
C ARG A 188 22.65 3.95 0.33
N LEU A 189 21.38 3.59 0.36
CA LEU A 189 20.85 2.49 1.19
C LEU A 189 21.20 1.09 0.62
N GLY A 190 21.71 1.02 -0.62
CA GLY A 190 22.00 -0.24 -1.29
C GLY A 190 20.76 -1.00 -1.76
N LEU A 191 19.68 -0.28 -2.08
CA LEU A 191 18.37 -0.82 -2.47
C LEU A 191 18.00 -0.45 -3.92
N PRO A 192 18.83 -0.76 -4.94
CA PRO A 192 18.51 -0.41 -6.33
C PRO A 192 17.27 -1.17 -6.87
N GLY A 193 16.82 -2.23 -6.20
CA GLY A 193 15.58 -2.93 -6.54
C GLY A 193 14.31 -2.11 -6.32
N LEU A 194 14.41 -0.99 -5.60
CA LEU A 194 13.30 -0.08 -5.30
C LEU A 194 13.23 1.13 -6.24
N THR A 195 14.12 1.24 -7.24
CA THR A 195 14.01 2.33 -8.20
C THR A 195 12.72 2.19 -9.01
N GLU A 196 12.14 3.32 -9.40
CA GLU A 196 10.91 3.43 -10.17
C GLU A 196 10.99 2.57 -11.44
N SER A 197 12.12 2.65 -12.15
CA SER A 197 12.36 1.87 -13.38
C SER A 197 12.27 0.37 -13.15
N VAL A 198 12.90 -0.15 -12.09
CA VAL A 198 12.94 -1.58 -11.78
C VAL A 198 11.57 -2.07 -11.32
N LEU A 199 10.91 -1.34 -10.41
CA LEU A 199 9.59 -1.70 -9.91
C LEU A 199 8.54 -1.67 -11.05
N ARG A 200 8.53 -0.62 -11.87
CA ARG A 200 7.61 -0.53 -13.03
C ARG A 200 7.81 -1.68 -14.01
N GLU A 201 9.04 -2.01 -14.35
CA GLU A 201 9.32 -3.08 -15.30
C GLU A 201 8.81 -4.43 -14.80
N ARG A 202 9.14 -4.78 -13.55
CA ARG A 202 8.75 -6.07 -12.94
C ARG A 202 7.26 -6.17 -12.68
N TRP A 203 6.66 -5.09 -12.17
CA TRP A 203 5.22 -5.02 -11.94
C TRP A 203 4.45 -5.17 -13.26
N ARG A 204 4.85 -4.41 -14.29
CA ARG A 204 4.25 -4.49 -15.62
C ARG A 204 4.34 -5.90 -16.19
N ALA A 205 5.51 -6.55 -16.10
CA ALA A 205 5.67 -7.90 -16.61
C ALA A 205 4.69 -8.88 -15.92
N THR A 206 4.54 -8.76 -14.60
CA THR A 206 3.67 -9.62 -13.79
C THR A 206 2.19 -9.35 -14.08
N VAL A 207 1.74 -8.11 -13.95
CA VAL A 207 0.32 -7.75 -14.09
C VAL A 207 -0.16 -7.90 -15.52
N ARG A 208 0.67 -7.55 -16.51
CA ARG A 208 0.29 -7.73 -17.92
C ARG A 208 0.08 -9.21 -18.25
N SER A 209 0.99 -10.09 -17.82
CA SER A 209 0.84 -11.53 -18.04
C SER A 209 -0.44 -12.05 -17.39
N ALA A 210 -0.72 -11.65 -16.14
CA ALA A 210 -1.93 -12.08 -15.44
C ALA A 210 -3.21 -11.57 -16.10
N MET A 211 -3.25 -10.32 -16.54
CA MET A 211 -4.40 -9.78 -17.28
C MET A 211 -4.63 -10.50 -18.60
N GLU A 212 -3.57 -10.81 -19.35
CA GLU A 212 -3.66 -11.61 -20.59
C GLU A 212 -4.23 -13.01 -20.29
N ASP A 213 -3.76 -13.67 -19.22
CA ASP A 213 -4.25 -15.00 -18.79
C ASP A 213 -5.73 -14.99 -18.34
N TRP A 214 -6.19 -13.86 -17.79
CA TRP A 214 -7.59 -13.65 -17.40
C TRP A 214 -8.47 -13.10 -18.53
N GLY A 215 -7.90 -12.83 -19.71
CA GLY A 215 -8.61 -12.25 -20.85
C GLY A 215 -9.03 -10.79 -20.65
N LEU A 216 -8.45 -10.10 -19.66
CA LEU A 216 -8.71 -8.68 -19.38
C LEU A 216 -7.93 -7.78 -20.34
N PRO A 217 -8.49 -6.63 -20.74
CA PRO A 217 -7.78 -5.70 -21.63
C PRO A 217 -6.63 -5.02 -20.88
N TRP A 218 -5.43 -5.04 -21.45
CA TRP A 218 -4.29 -4.24 -20.97
C TRP A 218 -4.43 -2.78 -21.42
N PRO A 219 -4.63 -1.81 -20.50
CA PRO A 219 -4.86 -0.41 -20.87
C PRO A 219 -3.56 0.36 -21.18
N GLY A 220 -2.39 -0.27 -21.03
CA GLY A 220 -1.08 0.37 -21.16
C GLY A 220 -0.36 0.52 -19.83
N ASP A 221 0.88 1.01 -19.87
CA ASP A 221 1.67 1.25 -18.66
C ASP A 221 1.02 2.39 -17.84
N PRO A 222 0.92 2.26 -16.49
CA PRO A 222 0.36 3.31 -15.65
C PRO A 222 1.07 4.64 -15.88
N SER A 223 0.28 5.66 -16.23
CA SER A 223 0.83 6.98 -16.54
C SER A 223 1.45 7.62 -15.29
N PRO A 224 2.52 8.43 -15.43
CA PRO A 224 2.97 9.28 -14.34
C PRO A 224 1.83 10.17 -13.87
N VAL A 225 1.65 10.26 -12.55
CA VAL A 225 0.60 11.12 -11.98
C VAL A 225 1.05 12.59 -12.01
N ARG A 226 0.08 13.49 -12.22
CA ARG A 226 0.35 14.96 -12.19
C ARG A 226 0.50 15.50 -10.77
N ALA A 227 -0.12 14.82 -9.80
CA ALA A 227 -0.06 15.10 -8.38
C ALA A 227 0.02 13.76 -7.65
N SER A 228 0.82 13.72 -6.58
CA SER A 228 1.27 12.48 -5.95
C SER A 228 0.98 12.52 -4.45
N GLY A 229 0.34 11.48 -3.92
CA GLY A 229 0.09 11.34 -2.49
C GLY A 229 1.39 11.21 -1.72
N ARG A 230 2.46 10.70 -2.34
CA ARG A 230 3.83 10.69 -1.80
C ARG A 230 4.41 12.08 -1.48
N LEU A 231 3.77 13.14 -1.96
CA LEU A 231 4.15 14.54 -1.73
C LEU A 231 3.08 15.30 -0.90
N GLY A 232 2.14 14.59 -0.28
CA GLY A 232 1.02 15.19 0.45
C GLY A 232 -0.11 15.72 -0.45
N HIS A 233 -0.07 15.45 -1.77
CA HIS A 233 -1.11 15.88 -2.70
C HIS A 233 -2.16 14.78 -2.88
N HIS A 234 -3.09 14.73 -1.93
CA HIS A 234 -4.12 13.69 -1.87
C HIS A 234 -5.40 14.04 -2.62
N LEU A 235 -6.21 13.02 -2.88
CA LEU A 235 -7.61 13.12 -3.30
C LEU A 235 -8.48 13.69 -2.17
N PRO A 236 -9.61 14.37 -2.47
CA PRO A 236 -10.56 14.81 -1.45
C PRO A 236 -11.04 13.69 -0.51
N GLU A 237 -11.13 12.47 -1.03
CA GLU A 237 -11.53 11.26 -0.32
C GLU A 237 -10.59 10.88 0.83
N MET A 238 -9.32 11.29 0.77
CA MET A 238 -8.35 11.09 1.84
C MET A 238 -8.70 11.96 3.06
N THR A 239 -9.08 13.23 2.84
CA THR A 239 -9.52 14.11 3.93
C THR A 239 -10.76 13.52 4.62
N ALA A 240 -11.72 13.02 3.84
CA ALA A 240 -12.92 12.37 4.41
C ALA A 240 -12.58 11.11 5.22
N LEU A 241 -11.64 10.27 4.73
CA LEU A 241 -11.16 9.11 5.47
C LEU A 241 -10.53 9.53 6.80
N LEU A 242 -9.59 10.48 6.77
CA LEU A 242 -8.91 10.94 7.99
C LEU A 242 -9.87 11.59 8.97
N ASP A 243 -10.89 12.27 8.48
CA ASP A 243 -11.93 12.86 9.31
C ASP A 243 -12.65 11.79 10.15
N THR A 244 -13.07 10.69 9.52
CA THR A 244 -13.69 9.55 10.21
C THR A 244 -12.69 8.83 11.11
N MET A 245 -11.51 8.49 10.58
CA MET A 245 -10.49 7.72 11.30
C MET A 245 -10.01 8.40 12.58
N THR A 246 -9.92 9.73 12.58
CA THR A 246 -9.41 10.51 13.72
C THR A 246 -10.51 11.12 14.58
N GLU A 247 -11.80 10.90 14.27
CA GLU A 247 -12.93 11.56 14.93
C GLU A 247 -12.87 11.45 16.47
N VAL A 248 -12.72 10.23 16.98
CA VAL A 248 -12.68 9.96 18.44
C VAL A 248 -11.47 10.64 19.08
N ARG A 249 -10.30 10.59 18.43
CA ARG A 249 -9.09 11.21 18.95
C ARG A 249 -9.19 12.73 18.96
N ARG A 250 -9.79 13.34 17.94
CA ARG A 250 -10.03 14.79 17.88
C ARG A 250 -11.06 15.23 18.93
N PHE A 251 -12.06 14.41 19.22
CA PHE A 251 -13.03 14.67 20.26
C PHE A 251 -12.40 14.63 21.67
N ALA A 252 -11.47 13.71 21.92
CA ALA A 252 -10.82 13.53 23.21
C ALA A 252 -9.28 13.34 23.08
N PRO A 253 -8.51 14.42 22.84
CA PRO A 253 -7.10 14.34 22.47
C PRO A 253 -6.18 13.84 23.61
N ASP A 254 -6.55 14.11 24.87
CA ASP A 254 -5.75 13.76 26.05
C ASP A 254 -6.11 12.39 26.66
N SER A 255 -7.01 11.62 26.01
CA SER A 255 -7.43 10.30 26.48
C SER A 255 -6.35 9.23 26.28
N VAL A 256 -6.34 8.22 27.14
CA VAL A 256 -5.47 7.03 27.07
C VAL A 256 -6.34 5.82 26.82
N TRP A 257 -5.94 4.95 25.88
CA TRP A 257 -6.67 3.76 25.43
C TRP A 257 -5.79 2.52 25.54
#